data_AF-A0A6I9YXR6-F1
#
_entry.id   AF-A0A6I9YXR6-F1
#
_cell.length_a   1.000
_cell.length_b   1.000
_cell.length_c   1.000
_cell.angle_alpha   90.00
_cell.angle_beta   90.00
_cell.angle_gamma   90.00
#
_symmetry.space_group_name_H-M   'P 1'
#
loop_
_entity.id
_entity.type
_entity.pdbx_description
1 polymer ?
#
loop_
_entity_poly.entity_id
_entity_poly.type
_entity_poly.pdbx_seq_one_letter_code
_entity_poly.pdbx_strand_id
1 'polypeptide(L)'
;MVTIKDRAVLQTIFHPNVPFDEDYQEEPGKQQAIQGGFDPELLRQATHLEAQGIAAAEGGDLGLALEKLSQAIQLLPARASAFNNRAQALRLKGDVAKALEDLEAALKLSRGAGPVARQGFVQRGLIQRLQGEDEAARSSFEQAAALGSSFARRQLALMNPYAALCNQMLSEVMRKAHPKGAKEAC
;
A
#
# COMPACT_ATOMS: atom_id res chain seq x y z
N MET A 1 1.22 -24.12 16.06
CA MET A 1 2.10 -23.37 15.13
C MET A 1 1.19 -22.47 14.31
N VAL A 2 1.24 -21.15 14.49
CA VAL A 2 0.40 -20.21 13.72
C VAL A 2 0.90 -20.24 12.28
N THR A 3 0.07 -20.61 11.31
CA THR A 3 0.49 -20.64 9.91
C THR A 3 0.65 -19.22 9.38
N ILE A 4 1.40 -19.05 8.27
CA ILE A 4 1.54 -17.75 7.60
C ILE A 4 0.17 -17.16 7.25
N LYS A 5 -0.79 -18.01 6.85
CA LYS A 5 -2.18 -17.64 6.60
C LYS A 5 -2.90 -17.17 7.87
N ASP A 6 -2.71 -17.82 9.01
CA ASP A 6 -3.33 -17.42 10.27
C ASP A 6 -2.80 -16.07 10.78
N ARG A 7 -1.48 -15.84 10.63
CA ARG A 7 -0.88 -14.54 10.97
C ARG A 7 -1.41 -13.44 10.05
N ALA A 8 -1.64 -13.74 8.77
CA ALA A 8 -2.20 -12.81 7.81
C ALA A 8 -3.66 -12.46 8.12
N VAL A 9 -4.48 -13.45 8.49
CA VAL A 9 -5.87 -13.24 8.92
C VAL A 9 -5.92 -12.35 10.17
N LEU A 10 -5.10 -12.63 11.19
CA LEU A 10 -5.08 -11.84 12.42
C LEU A 10 -4.62 -10.40 12.18
N GLN A 11 -3.56 -10.19 11.39
CA GLN A 11 -3.16 -8.83 11.04
C GLN A 11 -4.23 -8.10 10.19
N THR A 12 -5.06 -8.81 9.42
CA THR A 12 -6.17 -8.18 8.67
C THR A 12 -7.22 -7.65 9.62
N ILE A 13 -7.51 -8.40 10.68
CA ILE A 13 -8.48 -8.02 11.71
C ILE A 13 -7.98 -6.78 12.47
N PHE A 14 -6.69 -6.73 12.81
CA PHE A 14 -6.12 -5.66 13.63
C PHE A 14 -5.59 -4.45 12.84
N HIS A 15 -5.26 -4.61 11.55
CA HIS A 15 -4.66 -3.58 10.71
C HIS A 15 -5.25 -3.56 9.28
N PRO A 16 -6.54 -3.24 9.12
CA PRO A 16 -7.26 -3.32 7.84
C PRO A 16 -6.74 -2.34 6.77
N ASN A 17 -5.91 -1.37 7.17
CA ASN A 17 -5.37 -0.31 6.30
C ASN A 17 -3.89 -0.51 5.95
N VAL A 18 -3.26 -1.60 6.39
CA VAL A 18 -1.87 -1.91 6.02
C VAL A 18 -1.90 -2.75 4.74
N PRO A 19 -1.23 -2.33 3.64
CA PRO A 19 -1.04 -3.17 2.47
C PRO A 19 -0.55 -4.55 2.90
N PHE A 20 -1.26 -5.60 2.51
CA PHE A 20 -0.86 -6.95 2.83
C PHE A 20 0.26 -7.42 1.91
N ASP A 21 1.30 -7.99 2.52
CA ASP A 21 2.47 -8.59 1.91
C ASP A 21 2.21 -9.97 1.25
N GLU A 22 0.99 -10.24 0.75
CA GLU A 22 0.79 -11.40 -0.14
C GLU A 22 1.43 -11.17 -1.51
N ASP A 23 1.66 -9.90 -1.88
CA ASP A 23 2.36 -9.48 -3.09
C ASP A 23 3.86 -9.15 -2.85
N TYR A 24 4.36 -9.27 -1.60
CA TYR A 24 5.75 -8.97 -1.20
C TYR A 24 6.71 -10.15 -1.40
N GLN A 25 6.30 -11.17 -2.16
CA GLN A 25 7.31 -11.95 -2.86
C GLN A 25 7.73 -11.12 -4.08
N GLU A 26 8.73 -10.26 -3.86
CA GLU A 26 9.63 -9.87 -4.94
C GLU A 26 10.21 -11.17 -5.50
N GLU A 27 9.57 -11.73 -6.53
CA GLU A 27 10.23 -12.66 -7.42
C GLU A 27 11.43 -11.90 -8.00
N PRO A 28 12.68 -12.23 -7.61
CA PRO A 28 13.87 -11.53 -8.05
C PRO A 28 14.09 -11.89 -9.52
N GLY A 29 13.38 -11.19 -10.42
CA GLY A 29 13.31 -11.58 -11.83
C GLY A 29 12.20 -10.93 -12.65
N LYS A 30 11.17 -10.32 -12.05
CA LYS A 30 10.07 -9.67 -12.80
C LYS A 30 10.14 -8.14 -12.88
N GLN A 31 11.28 -7.51 -12.54
CA GLN A 31 11.56 -6.10 -12.89
C GLN A 31 11.65 -5.84 -14.41
N GLN A 32 11.59 -6.87 -15.25
CA GLN A 32 12.06 -6.79 -16.63
C GLN A 32 11.15 -6.12 -17.67
N ALA A 33 9.95 -5.64 -17.32
CA ALA A 33 9.00 -5.23 -18.36
C ALA A 33 8.96 -3.73 -18.72
N ILE A 34 9.70 -2.82 -18.06
CA ILE A 34 9.69 -1.38 -18.45
C ILE A 34 11.07 -0.69 -18.39
N GLN A 35 12.16 -1.39 -18.08
CA GLN A 35 13.48 -0.74 -17.83
C GLN A 35 14.60 -1.25 -18.75
N GLY A 36 14.30 -1.48 -20.03
CA GLY A 36 15.34 -1.63 -21.05
C GLY A 36 15.90 -0.24 -21.40
N GLY A 37 16.87 0.26 -20.66
CA GLY A 37 17.49 1.56 -20.98
C GLY A 37 18.43 2.17 -19.95
N PHE A 38 18.62 1.56 -18.78
CA PHE A 38 19.57 2.07 -17.79
C PHE A 38 20.95 1.44 -17.95
N ASP A 39 21.97 2.22 -17.62
CA ASP A 39 23.32 1.70 -17.44
C ASP A 39 23.32 0.57 -16.39
N PRO A 40 23.83 -0.63 -16.70
CA PRO A 40 23.78 -1.77 -15.78
C PRO A 40 24.51 -1.56 -14.45
N GLU A 41 25.57 -0.75 -14.43
CA GLU A 41 26.35 -0.47 -13.23
C GLU A 41 25.58 0.50 -12.32
N LEU A 42 25.08 1.60 -12.88
CA LEU A 42 24.25 2.55 -12.15
C LEU A 42 22.97 1.89 -11.63
N LEU A 43 22.39 1.00 -12.42
CA LEU A 43 21.25 0.17 -12.02
C LEU A 43 21.56 -0.69 -10.81
N ARG A 44 22.72 -1.35 -10.78
CA ARG A 44 23.14 -2.17 -9.63
C ARG A 44 23.33 -1.30 -8.38
N GLN A 45 23.99 -0.16 -8.51
CA GLN A 45 24.23 0.77 -7.41
C GLN A 45 22.92 1.34 -6.85
N ALA A 46 22.03 1.82 -7.72
CA ALA A 46 20.72 2.33 -7.32
C ALA A 46 19.87 1.25 -6.65
N THR A 47 19.84 0.03 -7.19
CA THR A 47 19.13 -1.10 -6.58
C THR A 47 19.68 -1.43 -5.20
N HIS A 48 21.01 -1.37 -5.02
CA HIS A 48 21.64 -1.57 -3.72
C HIS A 48 21.22 -0.51 -2.70
N LEU A 49 21.19 0.76 -3.11
CA LEU A 49 20.72 1.87 -2.27
C LEU A 49 19.23 1.75 -1.93
N GLU A 50 18.39 1.32 -2.87
CA GLU A 50 16.97 1.03 -2.61
C GLU A 50 16.82 -0.06 -1.54
N ALA A 51 17.55 -1.17 -1.68
CA ALA A 51 17.50 -2.25 -0.70
C ALA A 51 17.95 -1.80 0.71
N GLN A 52 19.01 -0.99 0.79
CA GLN A 52 19.43 -0.38 2.07
C GLN A 52 18.36 0.54 2.64
N GLY A 53 17.71 1.35 1.80
CA GLY A 53 16.66 2.27 2.22
C GLY A 53 15.42 1.54 2.74
N ILE A 54 15.02 0.45 2.09
CA ILE A 54 13.92 -0.42 2.52
C ILE A 54 14.26 -1.06 3.86
N ALA A 55 15.44 -1.68 3.99
CA ALA A 55 15.87 -2.31 5.23
C ALA A 55 15.95 -1.32 6.40
N ALA A 56 16.38 -0.08 6.15
CA ALA A 56 16.38 0.98 7.15
C ALA A 56 14.96 1.38 7.58
N ALA A 57 14.02 1.49 6.62
CA ALA A 57 12.63 1.80 6.92
C ALA A 57 11.95 0.68 7.74
N GLU A 58 12.20 -0.58 7.41
CA GLU A 58 11.74 -1.74 8.18
C GLU A 58 12.34 -1.79 9.59
N GLY A 59 13.61 -1.37 9.72
CA GLY A 59 14.30 -1.19 11.00
C GLY A 59 13.84 0.04 11.80
N GLY A 60 12.97 0.89 11.24
CA GLY A 60 12.47 2.11 11.87
C GLY A 60 13.38 3.34 11.73
N ASP A 61 14.54 3.22 11.10
CA ASP A 61 15.42 4.36 10.79
C ASP A 61 14.95 5.04 9.49
N LEU A 62 13.89 5.84 9.63
CA LEU A 62 13.32 6.61 8.54
C LEU A 62 14.28 7.70 8.03
N GLY A 63 15.24 8.15 8.84
CA GLY A 63 16.23 9.14 8.42
C GLY A 63 17.18 8.55 7.38
N LEU A 64 17.79 7.42 7.73
CA LEU A 64 18.66 6.67 6.84
C LEU A 64 17.92 6.18 5.59
N ALA A 65 16.67 5.71 5.74
CA ALA A 65 15.85 5.28 4.62
C ALA A 65 15.70 6.37 3.55
N LEU A 66 15.33 7.59 3.98
CA LEU A 66 15.16 8.72 3.08
C LEU A 66 16.47 9.16 2.42
N GLU A 67 17.59 9.08 3.15
CA GLU A 67 18.91 9.39 2.61
C GLU A 67 19.27 8.42 1.48
N LYS A 68 19.19 7.11 1.71
CA LYS A 68 19.56 6.09 0.71
C LYS A 68 18.65 6.12 -0.50
N LEU A 69 17.35 6.29 -0.30
CA LEU A 69 16.39 6.41 -1.39
C LEU A 69 16.60 7.69 -2.21
N SER A 70 16.99 8.79 -1.56
CA SER A 70 17.35 10.02 -2.28
C SER A 70 18.63 9.86 -3.09
N GLN A 71 19.63 9.15 -2.59
CA GLN A 71 20.84 8.79 -3.36
C GLN A 71 20.48 7.91 -4.57
N ALA A 72 19.58 6.93 -4.41
CA ALA A 72 19.12 6.10 -5.51
C ALA A 72 18.42 6.93 -6.62
N ILE A 73 17.58 7.89 -6.23
CA ILE A 73 16.92 8.82 -7.16
C ILE A 73 17.95 9.72 -7.87
N GLN A 74 18.98 10.19 -7.17
CA GLN A 74 20.04 11.00 -7.80
C GLN A 74 20.83 10.20 -8.84
N LEU A 75 21.12 8.93 -8.57
CA LEU A 75 21.82 8.06 -9.53
C LEU A 75 20.94 7.75 -10.76
N LEU A 76 19.67 7.43 -10.54
CA LEU A 76 18.74 7.08 -11.61
C LEU A 76 17.40 7.84 -11.47
N PRO A 77 17.33 9.11 -11.93
CA PRO A 77 16.14 9.95 -11.75
C PRO A 77 14.93 9.49 -12.59
N ALA A 78 15.14 8.63 -13.59
CA ALA A 78 14.06 8.05 -14.38
C ALA A 78 13.55 6.70 -13.84
N ARG A 79 14.06 6.24 -12.68
CA ARG A 79 13.67 4.97 -12.09
C ARG A 79 12.50 5.16 -11.12
N ALA A 80 11.32 4.73 -11.55
CA ALA A 80 10.07 4.91 -10.82
C ALA A 80 10.04 4.22 -9.43
N SER A 81 10.73 3.10 -9.24
CA SER A 81 10.69 2.32 -7.99
C SER A 81 11.26 3.09 -6.80
N ALA A 82 12.33 3.86 -7.00
CA ALA A 82 13.00 4.60 -5.93
C ALA A 82 12.08 5.70 -5.35
N PHE A 83 11.28 6.36 -6.20
CA PHE A 83 10.26 7.31 -5.76
C PHE A 83 9.16 6.62 -4.95
N ASN A 84 8.65 5.47 -5.40
CA ASN A 84 7.61 4.74 -4.67
C ASN A 84 8.08 4.26 -3.29
N ASN A 85 9.32 3.78 -3.19
CA ASN A 85 9.94 3.39 -1.92
C ASN A 85 10.14 4.61 -1.00
N ARG A 86 10.58 5.75 -1.55
CA ARG A 86 10.75 6.99 -0.77
C ARG A 86 9.41 7.52 -0.27
N ALA A 87 8.36 7.46 -1.09
CA ALA A 87 7.00 7.81 -0.68
C ALA A 87 6.52 6.99 0.52
N GLN A 88 6.84 5.68 0.55
CA GLN A 88 6.50 4.83 1.69
C GLN A 88 7.20 5.29 2.97
N ALA A 89 8.50 5.55 2.90
CA ALA A 89 9.27 6.06 4.04
C ALA A 89 8.79 7.45 4.51
N LEU A 90 8.44 8.35 3.57
CA LEU A 90 7.86 9.66 3.87
C LEU A 90 6.51 9.54 4.56
N ARG A 91 5.64 8.63 4.09
CA ARG A 91 4.34 8.34 4.71
C ARG A 91 4.51 7.81 6.14
N LEU A 92 5.46 6.91 6.37
CA LEU A 92 5.79 6.40 7.71
C LEU A 92 6.33 7.52 8.63
N LYS A 93 7.05 8.49 8.06
CA LYS A 93 7.54 9.68 8.79
C LYS A 93 6.43 10.73 9.04
N GLY A 94 5.28 10.59 8.37
CA GLY A 94 4.17 11.54 8.44
C GLY A 94 4.26 12.70 7.45
N ASP A 95 5.26 12.73 6.56
CA ASP A 95 5.41 13.75 5.51
C ASP A 95 4.57 13.36 4.28
N VAL A 96 3.26 13.42 4.45
CA VAL A 96 2.27 12.94 3.46
C VAL A 96 2.31 13.75 2.17
N ALA A 97 2.55 15.06 2.24
CA ALA A 97 2.62 15.93 1.07
C ALA A 97 3.74 15.50 0.11
N LYS A 98 4.97 15.32 0.62
CA LYS A 98 6.08 14.83 -0.20
C LYS A 98 5.88 13.39 -0.66
N ALA A 99 5.20 12.56 0.14
CA ALA A 99 4.88 11.20 -0.28
C ALA A 99 3.99 11.21 -1.53
N LEU A 100 2.99 12.09 -1.60
CA LEU A 100 2.13 12.22 -2.78
C LEU A 100 2.90 12.73 -4.00
N GLU A 101 3.79 13.71 -3.84
CA GLU A 101 4.67 14.19 -4.92
C GLU A 101 5.53 13.06 -5.51
N ASP A 102 6.13 12.24 -4.65
CA ASP A 102 6.91 11.08 -5.08
C ASP A 102 6.06 10.00 -5.77
N LEU A 103 4.84 9.76 -5.28
CA LEU A 103 3.91 8.83 -5.93
C LEU A 103 3.50 9.30 -7.32
N GLU A 104 3.25 10.60 -7.49
CA GLU A 104 2.96 11.18 -8.80
C GLU A 104 4.15 11.03 -9.77
N ALA A 105 5.36 11.30 -9.29
CA ALA A 105 6.58 11.09 -10.07
C ALA A 105 6.72 9.61 -10.48
N ALA A 106 6.55 8.68 -9.55
CA ALA A 106 6.60 7.24 -9.81
C ALA A 106 5.58 6.82 -10.87
N LEU A 107 4.32 7.26 -10.72
CA LEU A 107 3.23 6.94 -11.64
C LEU A 107 3.45 7.51 -13.05
N LYS A 108 4.00 8.72 -13.15
CA LYS A 108 4.37 9.35 -14.42
C LYS A 108 5.48 8.57 -15.11
N LEU A 109 6.53 8.21 -14.38
CA LEU A 109 7.68 7.45 -14.89
C LEU A 109 7.29 6.03 -15.32
N SER A 110 6.40 5.36 -14.57
CA SER A 110 5.87 4.05 -14.93
C SER A 110 4.73 4.09 -15.96
N ARG A 111 4.35 5.29 -16.43
CA ARG A 111 3.22 5.52 -17.35
C ARG A 111 1.91 4.88 -16.87
N GLY A 112 1.70 4.83 -15.56
CA GLY A 112 0.52 4.21 -14.95
C GLY A 112 0.39 2.70 -15.16
N ALA A 113 1.46 1.99 -15.58
CA ALA A 113 1.44 0.56 -15.85
C ALA A 113 2.45 -0.23 -15.01
N GLY A 114 2.21 -1.55 -14.92
CA GLY A 114 3.12 -2.49 -14.29
C GLY A 114 3.14 -2.46 -12.75
N PRO A 115 4.09 -3.16 -12.13
CA PRO A 115 4.13 -3.36 -10.68
C PRO A 115 4.33 -2.05 -9.90
N VAL A 116 5.18 -1.15 -10.39
CA VAL A 116 5.45 0.14 -9.72
C VAL A 116 4.20 1.01 -9.70
N ALA A 117 3.46 1.08 -10.81
CA ALA A 117 2.21 1.83 -10.84
C ALA A 117 1.16 1.22 -9.92
N ARG A 118 1.05 -0.11 -9.91
CA ARG A 118 0.14 -0.84 -9.02
C ARG A 118 0.37 -0.45 -7.57
N GLN A 119 1.62 -0.49 -7.11
CA GLN A 119 2.00 -0.11 -5.75
C GLN A 119 1.76 1.38 -5.50
N GLY A 120 2.12 2.25 -6.45
CA GLY A 120 1.92 3.70 -6.33
C GLY A 120 0.44 4.07 -6.15
N PHE A 121 -0.46 3.46 -6.92
CA PHE A 121 -1.89 3.64 -6.77
C PHE A 121 -2.43 3.11 -5.43
N VAL A 122 -1.92 1.98 -4.93
CA VAL A 122 -2.28 1.48 -3.59
C VAL A 122 -1.88 2.49 -2.50
N GLN A 123 -0.64 2.98 -2.53
CA GLN A 123 -0.17 3.94 -1.54
C GLN A 123 -0.94 5.25 -1.60
N ARG A 124 -1.22 5.76 -2.81
CA ARG A 124 -2.02 6.98 -3.00
C ARG A 124 -3.43 6.81 -2.46
N GLY A 125 -4.09 5.69 -2.79
CA GLY A 125 -5.45 5.40 -2.30
C GLY A 125 -5.53 5.32 -0.77
N LEU A 126 -4.50 4.76 -0.12
CA LEU A 126 -4.43 4.73 1.35
C LEU A 126 -4.27 6.12 1.96
N ILE A 127 -3.40 6.95 1.38
CA ILE A 127 -3.22 8.33 1.82
C ILE A 127 -4.53 9.12 1.70
N GLN A 128 -5.18 9.06 0.53
CA GLN A 128 -6.45 9.75 0.26
C GLN A 128 -7.55 9.30 1.23
N ARG A 129 -7.63 8.00 1.50
CA ARG A 129 -8.60 7.46 2.46
C ARG A 129 -8.35 7.96 3.88
N LEU A 130 -7.08 8.08 4.30
CA LEU A 130 -6.74 8.68 5.60
C LEU A 130 -7.06 10.17 5.66
N GLN A 131 -7.05 10.86 4.53
CA GLN A 131 -7.44 12.28 4.41
C GLN A 131 -8.96 12.48 4.29
N GLY A 132 -9.75 11.40 4.22
CA GLY A 132 -11.21 11.46 4.05
C GLY A 132 -11.66 11.67 2.61
N GLU A 133 -10.75 11.59 1.64
CA GLU A 133 -11.03 11.71 0.21
C GLU A 133 -11.49 10.37 -0.37
N ASP A 134 -12.61 9.84 0.11
CA ASP A 134 -13.05 8.46 -0.18
C ASP A 134 -13.28 8.19 -1.68
N GLU A 135 -13.81 9.16 -2.43
CA GLU A 135 -14.00 9.00 -3.88
C GLU A 135 -12.66 8.97 -4.64
N ALA A 136 -11.71 9.82 -4.25
CA ALA A 136 -10.37 9.82 -4.84
C ALA A 136 -9.62 8.52 -4.50
N ALA A 137 -9.74 8.07 -3.25
CA ALA A 137 -9.20 6.80 -2.79
C ALA A 137 -9.79 5.62 -3.56
N ARG A 138 -11.10 5.60 -3.78
CA ARG A 138 -11.79 4.59 -4.58
C ARG A 138 -11.21 4.53 -6.00
N SER A 139 -11.09 5.67 -6.67
CA SER A 139 -10.50 5.74 -8.01
C SER A 139 -9.07 5.20 -8.04
N SER A 140 -8.23 5.56 -7.07
CA SER A 140 -6.87 5.03 -6.95
C SER A 140 -6.85 3.51 -6.74
N PHE A 141 -7.74 2.98 -5.89
CA PHE A 141 -7.83 1.53 -5.69
C PHE A 141 -8.38 0.80 -6.91
N GLU A 142 -9.29 1.39 -7.69
CA GLU A 142 -9.75 0.83 -8.97
C GLU A 142 -8.60 0.70 -9.97
N GLN A 143 -7.75 1.74 -10.08
CA GLN A 143 -6.55 1.71 -10.91
C GLN A 143 -5.57 0.61 -10.45
N ALA A 144 -5.32 0.49 -9.15
CA ALA A 144 -4.47 -0.57 -8.61
C ALA A 144 -5.06 -1.98 -8.81
N ALA A 145 -6.38 -2.14 -8.66
CA ALA A 145 -7.08 -3.40 -8.86
C ALA A 145 -7.04 -3.86 -10.31
N ALA A 146 -7.18 -2.92 -11.27
CA ALA A 146 -7.02 -3.20 -12.70
C ALA A 146 -5.60 -3.69 -13.05
N LEU A 147 -4.59 -3.25 -12.29
CA LEU A 147 -3.22 -3.73 -12.41
C LEU A 147 -2.93 -5.02 -11.60
N GLY A 148 -3.97 -5.64 -11.05
CA GLY A 148 -3.92 -6.95 -10.39
C GLY A 148 -3.85 -6.93 -8.86
N SER A 149 -3.86 -5.77 -8.21
CA SER A 149 -3.76 -5.70 -6.74
C SER A 149 -4.93 -6.40 -6.05
N SER A 150 -4.64 -7.44 -5.26
CA SER A 150 -5.61 -8.12 -4.41
C SER A 150 -6.02 -7.22 -3.22
N PHE A 151 -5.07 -6.49 -2.66
CA PHE A 151 -5.28 -5.51 -1.60
C PHE A 151 -6.27 -4.43 -2.03
N ALA A 152 -6.07 -3.80 -3.19
CA ALA A 152 -6.96 -2.75 -3.68
C ALA A 152 -8.39 -3.27 -3.91
N ARG A 153 -8.56 -4.48 -4.47
CA ARG A 153 -9.88 -5.12 -4.60
C ARG A 153 -10.57 -5.29 -3.25
N ARG A 154 -9.83 -5.67 -2.21
CA ARG A 154 -10.37 -5.79 -0.86
C ARG A 154 -10.78 -4.43 -0.29
N GLN A 155 -9.95 -3.41 -0.45
CA GLN A 155 -10.27 -2.04 -0.03
C GLN A 155 -11.55 -1.54 -0.70
N LEU A 156 -11.71 -1.76 -2.00
CA LEU A 156 -12.94 -1.40 -2.73
C LEU A 156 -14.19 -2.11 -2.18
N ALA A 157 -14.07 -3.39 -1.80
CA ALA A 157 -15.17 -4.12 -1.18
C ALA A 157 -15.54 -3.55 0.19
N LEU A 158 -14.56 -3.14 1.00
CA LEU A 158 -14.77 -2.48 2.29
C LEU A 158 -15.36 -1.08 2.14
N MET A 159 -15.04 -0.37 1.06
CA MET A 159 -15.56 0.95 0.72
C MET A 159 -16.92 0.90 0.01
N ASN A 160 -17.49 -0.29 -0.20
CA ASN A 160 -18.81 -0.43 -0.82
C ASN A 160 -19.91 0.00 0.19
N PRO A 161 -20.63 1.11 -0.06
CA PRO A 161 -21.65 1.60 0.87
C PRO A 161 -22.80 0.61 1.06
N TYR A 162 -23.11 -0.22 0.06
CA TYR A 162 -24.14 -1.24 0.17
C TYR A 162 -23.72 -2.39 1.09
N ALA A 163 -22.43 -2.75 1.12
CA ALA A 163 -21.92 -3.76 2.04
C ALA A 163 -22.02 -3.26 3.51
N ALA A 164 -21.73 -1.98 3.74
CA ALA A 164 -21.89 -1.35 5.06
C ALA A 164 -23.36 -1.36 5.51
N LEU A 165 -24.29 -1.01 4.63
CA LEU A 165 -25.74 -1.03 4.90
C LEU A 165 -26.25 -2.45 5.21
N CYS A 166 -25.88 -3.44 4.41
CA CYS A 166 -26.27 -4.84 4.66
C CYS A 166 -25.76 -5.34 6.01
N ASN A 167 -24.51 -5.03 6.37
CA ASN A 167 -23.93 -5.40 7.66
C ASN A 167 -24.65 -4.70 8.83
N GLN A 168 -25.00 -3.43 8.66
CA GLN A 168 -25.76 -2.67 9.67
C GLN A 168 -27.16 -3.24 9.85
N MET A 169 -27.88 -3.49 8.75
CA MET A 169 -29.21 -4.10 8.78
C MET A 169 -29.20 -5.49 9.41
N LEU A 170 -28.24 -6.35 9.04
CA LEU A 170 -28.06 -7.68 9.63
C LEU A 170 -27.77 -7.59 11.13
N SER A 171 -26.87 -6.69 11.54
CA SER A 171 -26.53 -6.48 12.95
C SER A 171 -27.73 -5.98 13.76
N GLU A 172 -28.55 -5.10 13.19
CA GLU A 172 -29.77 -4.63 13.83
C GLU A 172 -30.81 -5.73 14.00
N VAL A 173 -31.00 -6.58 12.98
CA VAL A 173 -31.90 -7.73 13.05
C VAL A 173 -31.42 -8.72 14.12
N MET A 174 -30.13 -9.05 14.14
CA MET A 174 -29.53 -9.94 15.16
C MET A 174 -29.68 -9.37 16.58
N ARG A 175 -29.50 -8.05 16.76
CA ARG A 175 -29.72 -7.36 18.05
C ARG A 175 -31.18 -7.41 18.49
N LYS A 176 -32.13 -7.28 17.57
CA LYS A 176 -33.57 -7.38 17.85
C LYS A 176 -34.01 -8.82 18.13
N ALA A 177 -33.38 -9.80 17.47
CA ALA A 177 -33.65 -11.23 17.67
C ALA A 177 -33.07 -11.79 18.99
N HIS A 178 -31.98 -11.20 19.50
CA HIS A 178 -31.39 -11.53 20.80
C HIS A 178 -31.37 -10.31 21.73
N PRO A 179 -32.51 -9.91 22.32
CA PRO A 179 -32.54 -8.84 23.31
C PRO A 179 -31.71 -9.27 24.52
N LYS A 180 -30.67 -8.49 24.86
CA LYS A 180 -29.88 -8.72 26.08
C LYS A 180 -30.81 -8.65 27.29
N GLY A 181 -31.02 -9.81 27.93
CA GLY A 181 -31.47 -9.99 29.30
C GLY A 181 -32.67 -9.14 29.72
N ALA A 182 -33.86 -9.72 29.66
CA ALA A 182 -34.86 -9.47 30.69
C ALA A 182 -34.15 -9.70 32.04
N LYS A 183 -33.84 -8.62 32.75
CA LYS A 183 -33.41 -8.70 34.14
C LYS A 183 -34.54 -9.41 34.88
N GLU A 184 -34.24 -10.59 35.40
CA GLU A 184 -35.05 -11.27 36.39
C GLU A 184 -35.34 -10.25 37.51
N ALA A 185 -36.60 -9.84 37.61
CA ALA A 185 -37.11 -9.00 38.66
C ALA A 185 -38.24 -9.76 39.35
N CYS A 186 -37.94 -10.13 40.59
CA CYS A 186 -38.77 -10.67 41.65
C CYS A 186 -39.16 -12.16 41.59
#